data_AF-A0A936BQW1-F1
#
_entry.id   AF-A0A936BQW1-F1
#
_cell.length_a   1.000
_cell.length_b   1.000
_cell.length_c   1.000
_cell.angle_alpha   90.00
_cell.angle_beta   90.00
_cell.angle_gamma   90.00
#
_symmetry.space_group_name_H-M   'P 1'
#
loop_
_entity.id
_entity.type
_entity.pdbx_description
1 polymer ?
#
loop_
_entity_poly.entity_id
_entity_poly.type
_entity_poly.pdbx_seq_one_letter_code
_entity_poly.pdbx_strand_id
1 'polypeptide(L)'
;MEFTNEFLRNYSYMRVPSPVRRTLHSLIADRLISKEAQELRTPGLTLAWHLLRGGRPDESIPYLIRGAREAISAGAPYDAEFALRTGMRTVDMKNRPTAILILSESIFEQGRMTHCLRALEGASMPSLSLEKKMEALRLSAQTARVSDVAEGRAQLRAIESLLEEDTEPELATLLIRSGERITTSWQTVRAPVAYSTRSPASHAGLLNSTSR
;
A
#
# COMPACT_ATOMS: atom_id res chain seq x y z
N MET A 1 9.66 14.96 -30.14
CA MET A 1 11.03 14.43 -30.14
C MET A 1 11.10 13.42 -29.01
N GLU A 2 11.10 12.13 -29.33
CA GLU A 2 11.32 11.07 -28.34
C GLU A 2 12.81 10.79 -28.29
N PHE A 3 13.39 10.75 -27.09
CA PHE A 3 14.79 10.37 -26.92
C PHE A 3 14.86 8.85 -26.88
N THR A 4 15.61 8.25 -27.80
CA THR A 4 15.89 6.80 -27.79
C THR A 4 16.82 6.40 -26.65
N ASN A 5 17.46 7.37 -26.01
CA ASN A 5 18.45 7.17 -24.96
C ASN A 5 18.11 8.04 -23.72
N GLU A 6 17.73 7.38 -22.62
CA GLU A 6 17.38 8.03 -21.36
C GLU A 6 18.54 8.82 -20.74
N PHE A 7 19.79 8.40 -20.96
CA PHE A 7 20.96 9.14 -20.50
C PHE A 7 21.10 10.48 -21.22
N LEU A 8 20.94 10.51 -22.56
CA LEU A 8 20.96 11.76 -23.33
C LEU A 8 19.79 12.67 -22.99
N ARG A 9 18.61 12.09 -22.73
CA ARG A 9 17.45 12.83 -22.23
C ARG A 9 17.76 13.50 -20.90
N ASN A 10 18.31 12.74 -19.95
CA ASN A 10 18.62 13.25 -18.62
C ASN A 10 19.72 14.33 -18.68
N TYR A 11 20.79 14.11 -19.46
CA TYR A 11 21.85 15.10 -19.66
C TYR A 11 21.29 16.41 -20.25
N SER A 12 20.48 16.31 -21.30
CA SER A 12 19.86 17.49 -21.93
C SER A 12 18.91 18.21 -20.98
N TYR A 13 18.08 17.47 -20.24
CA TYR A 13 17.16 18.00 -19.24
C TYR A 13 17.91 18.73 -18.11
N MET A 14 19.01 18.16 -17.62
CA MET A 14 19.80 18.74 -16.54
C MET A 14 20.49 20.05 -16.94
N ARG A 15 20.78 20.25 -18.24
CA ARG A 15 21.34 21.51 -18.77
C ARG A 15 20.34 22.66 -18.87
N VAL A 16 19.03 22.38 -18.86
CA VAL A 16 18.00 23.44 -18.86
C VAL A 16 17.97 24.09 -17.48
N PRO A 17 18.08 25.43 -17.34
CA PRO A 17 18.03 26.09 -16.04
C PRO A 17 16.77 25.76 -15.24
N SER A 18 16.89 25.66 -13.92
CA SER A 18 15.76 25.25 -13.05
C SER A 18 14.49 26.09 -13.19
N PRO A 19 14.56 27.44 -13.32
CA PRO A 19 13.36 28.25 -13.56
C PRO A 19 12.66 27.88 -14.88
N VAL A 20 13.43 27.68 -15.95
CA VAL A 20 12.90 27.29 -17.26
C VAL A 20 12.23 25.92 -17.18
N ARG A 21 12.83 24.94 -16.49
CA ARG A 21 12.20 23.64 -16.27
C ARG A 21 10.87 23.76 -15.54
N ARG A 22 10.80 24.58 -14.49
CA ARG A 22 9.57 24.83 -13.73
C ARG A 22 8.47 25.40 -14.65
N THR A 23 8.79 26.43 -15.43
CA THR A 23 7.85 27.02 -16.40
C THR A 23 7.37 25.99 -17.41
N LEU A 24 8.26 25.18 -17.98
CA LEU A 24 7.89 24.12 -18.92
C LEU A 24 6.95 23.09 -18.28
N HIS A 25 7.21 22.66 -17.05
CA HIS A 25 6.32 21.74 -16.35
C HIS A 25 4.93 22.34 -16.10
N SER A 26 4.85 23.62 -15.72
CA SER A 26 3.57 24.33 -15.57
C SER A 26 2.80 24.44 -16.88
N LEU A 27 3.45 24.80 -17.99
CA LEU A 27 2.80 24.88 -19.31
C LEU A 27 2.28 23.52 -19.79
N ILE A 28 2.99 22.44 -19.50
CA ILE A 28 2.51 21.10 -19.81
C ILE A 28 1.31 20.74 -18.94
N ALA A 29 1.35 21.06 -17.65
CA ALA A 29 0.21 20.85 -16.75
C ALA A 29 -1.04 21.59 -17.25
N ASP A 30 -0.91 22.86 -17.64
CA ASP A 30 -2.02 23.65 -18.19
C ASP A 30 -2.62 23.00 -19.43
N ARG A 31 -1.76 22.55 -20.36
CA ARG A 31 -2.21 21.87 -21.58
C ARG A 31 -2.94 20.57 -21.28
N LEU A 32 -2.50 19.80 -20.29
CA LEU A 32 -3.13 18.55 -19.88
C LEU A 32 -4.47 18.80 -19.17
N ILE A 33 -4.56 19.82 -18.32
CA ILE A 33 -5.82 20.26 -17.69
C ILE A 33 -6.83 20.70 -18.76
N SER A 34 -6.40 21.48 -19.74
CA SER A 34 -7.27 21.89 -20.85
C SER A 34 -7.77 20.70 -21.68
N LYS A 35 -6.98 19.63 -21.80
CA LYS A 35 -7.41 18.39 -22.47
C LYS A 35 -8.44 17.62 -21.65
N GLU A 36 -8.29 17.54 -20.32
CA GLU A 36 -9.31 16.89 -19.47
C GLU A 36 -10.67 17.60 -19.55
N ALA A 37 -10.67 18.93 -19.67
CA ALA A 37 -11.90 19.71 -19.89
C ALA A 37 -12.60 19.39 -21.23
N GLN A 38 -11.88 18.75 -22.15
CA GLN A 38 -12.39 18.25 -23.44
C GLN A 38 -12.64 16.74 -23.41
N GLU A 39 -12.78 16.15 -22.22
CA GLU A 39 -13.02 14.72 -21.98
C GLU A 39 -11.87 13.79 -22.44
N LEU A 40 -10.70 14.35 -22.78
CA LEU A 40 -9.50 13.58 -23.06
C LEU A 40 -8.79 13.24 -21.75
N ARG A 41 -9.14 12.08 -21.17
CA ARG A 41 -8.62 11.62 -19.88
C ARG A 41 -7.09 11.54 -19.89
N THR A 42 -6.47 12.27 -18.96
CA THR A 42 -5.02 12.22 -18.73
C THR A 42 -4.73 11.39 -17.48
N PRO A 43 -3.72 10.50 -17.49
CA PRO A 43 -3.34 9.75 -16.30
C PRO A 43 -3.03 10.69 -15.12
N GLY A 44 -3.65 10.46 -13.96
CA GLY A 44 -3.55 11.37 -12.81
C GLY A 44 -2.13 11.57 -12.32
N LEU A 45 -1.30 10.52 -12.29
CA LEU A 45 0.10 10.62 -11.83
C LEU A 45 0.95 11.49 -12.76
N THR A 46 0.71 11.42 -14.06
CA THR A 46 1.41 12.28 -15.04
C THR A 46 1.10 13.74 -14.77
N LEU A 47 -0.18 14.07 -14.56
CA LEU A 47 -0.59 15.44 -14.31
C LEU A 47 -0.07 15.96 -12.95
N ALA A 48 -0.19 15.14 -11.89
CA ALA A 48 0.34 15.44 -10.58
C ALA A 48 1.85 15.72 -10.63
N TRP A 49 2.61 14.91 -11.37
CA TRP A 49 4.05 15.11 -11.53
C TRP A 49 4.38 16.45 -12.19
N HIS A 50 3.68 16.82 -13.26
CA HIS A 50 3.88 18.11 -13.92
C HIS A 50 3.53 19.29 -13.00
N LEU A 51 2.45 19.21 -12.24
CA LEU A 51 2.06 20.26 -11.28
C LEU A 51 3.10 20.42 -10.16
N LEU A 52 3.56 19.31 -9.56
CA LEU A 52 4.60 19.33 -8.52
C LEU A 52 5.91 19.95 -9.04
N ARG A 53 6.37 19.54 -10.23
CA ARG A 53 7.60 20.06 -10.85
C ARG A 53 7.44 21.50 -11.36
N GLY A 54 6.22 21.92 -11.66
CA GLY A 54 5.81 23.28 -12.00
C GLY A 54 5.70 24.21 -10.78
N GLY A 55 5.85 23.69 -9.56
CA GLY A 55 5.72 24.50 -8.33
C GLY A 55 4.26 24.82 -7.98
N ARG A 56 3.32 23.96 -8.38
CA ARG A 56 1.88 24.05 -8.10
C ARG A 56 1.42 22.88 -7.22
N PRO A 57 1.95 22.74 -5.99
CA PRO A 57 1.70 21.57 -5.15
C PRO A 57 0.23 21.40 -4.77
N ASP A 58 -0.47 22.49 -4.46
CA ASP A 58 -1.86 22.42 -3.99
C ASP A 58 -2.79 21.87 -5.08
N GLU A 59 -2.59 22.31 -6.32
CA GLU A 59 -3.33 21.82 -7.49
C GLU A 59 -3.02 20.35 -7.80
N SER A 60 -1.86 19.84 -7.40
CA SER A 60 -1.45 18.47 -7.68
C SER A 60 -2.17 17.41 -6.84
N ILE A 61 -2.67 17.78 -5.66
CA ILE A 61 -3.24 16.86 -4.66
C ILE A 61 -4.37 15.98 -5.23
N PRO A 62 -5.43 16.54 -5.86
CA PRO A 62 -6.51 15.71 -6.40
C PRO A 62 -6.01 14.71 -7.47
N TYR A 63 -5.06 15.13 -8.31
CA TYR A 63 -4.50 14.29 -9.36
C TYR A 63 -3.56 13.22 -8.82
N LEU A 64 -2.83 13.51 -7.73
CA LEU A 64 -1.98 12.56 -7.05
C LEU A 64 -2.79 11.42 -6.45
N ILE A 65 -3.88 11.75 -5.74
CA ILE A 65 -4.79 10.78 -5.12
C ILE A 65 -5.49 9.94 -6.19
N ARG A 66 -6.09 10.59 -7.19
CA ARG A 66 -6.76 9.93 -8.31
C ARG A 66 -5.80 9.01 -9.06
N GLY A 67 -4.63 9.54 -9.43
CA GLY A 67 -3.61 8.82 -10.18
C GLY A 67 -3.05 7.62 -9.43
N ALA A 68 -2.87 7.72 -8.11
CA ALA A 68 -2.41 6.60 -7.31
C ALA A 68 -3.44 5.45 -7.29
N ARG A 69 -4.74 5.77 -7.15
CA ARG A 69 -5.82 4.76 -7.28
C ARG A 69 -5.84 4.15 -8.69
N GLU A 70 -5.75 4.99 -9.74
CA GLU A 70 -5.68 4.52 -11.14
C GLU A 70 -4.51 3.55 -11.35
N ALA A 71 -3.32 3.86 -10.80
CA ALA A 71 -2.15 3.01 -10.90
C ALA A 71 -2.32 1.66 -10.17
N ILE A 72 -2.88 1.65 -8.96
CA ILE A 72 -3.20 0.40 -8.25
C ILE A 72 -4.18 -0.44 -9.08
N SER A 73 -5.28 0.15 -9.58
CA SER A 73 -6.28 -0.56 -10.39
C SER A 73 -5.70 -1.10 -11.71
N ALA A 74 -4.67 -0.46 -12.26
CA ALA A 74 -3.97 -0.92 -13.46
C ALA A 74 -2.87 -1.97 -13.16
N GLY A 75 -2.73 -2.44 -11.92
CA GLY A 75 -1.67 -3.39 -11.54
C GLY A 75 -0.28 -2.77 -11.42
N ALA A 76 -0.19 -1.44 -11.21
CA ALA A 76 1.05 -0.69 -11.02
C ALA A 76 1.16 -0.10 -9.59
N PRO A 77 1.09 -0.92 -8.52
CA PRO A 77 1.13 -0.41 -7.14
C PRO A 77 2.48 0.24 -6.77
N TYR A 78 3.57 -0.17 -7.43
CA TYR A 78 4.88 0.48 -7.24
C TYR A 78 4.86 1.96 -7.66
N ASP A 79 4.22 2.28 -8.78
CA ASP A 79 4.11 3.66 -9.27
C ASP A 79 3.27 4.52 -8.32
N ALA A 80 2.19 3.94 -7.77
CA ALA A 80 1.36 4.58 -6.75
C ALA A 80 2.17 4.86 -5.47
N GLU A 81 2.93 3.88 -4.95
CA GLU A 81 3.81 4.08 -3.80
C GLU A 81 4.85 5.17 -4.07
N PHE A 82 5.54 5.10 -5.22
CA PHE A 82 6.59 6.05 -5.57
C PHE A 82 6.03 7.48 -5.65
N ALA A 83 4.91 7.67 -6.33
CA ALA A 83 4.25 8.96 -6.45
C ALA A 83 3.79 9.50 -5.09
N LEU A 84 3.12 8.66 -4.28
CA LEU A 84 2.65 9.08 -2.96
C LEU A 84 3.80 9.39 -2.00
N ARG A 85 4.88 8.60 -1.97
CA ARG A 85 6.04 8.87 -1.12
C ARG A 85 6.73 10.19 -1.49
N THR A 86 6.86 10.47 -2.78
CA THR A 86 7.50 11.69 -3.27
C THR A 86 6.61 12.93 -3.11
N GLY A 87 5.30 12.77 -3.26
CA GLY A 87 4.30 13.83 -3.10
C GLY A 87 3.76 14.04 -1.69
N MET A 88 3.96 13.12 -0.74
CA MET A 88 3.29 13.17 0.59
C MET A 88 3.51 14.49 1.35
N ARG A 89 4.67 15.13 1.15
CA ARG A 89 4.99 16.41 1.80
C ARG A 89 4.12 17.57 1.33
N THR A 90 3.51 17.45 0.15
CA THR A 90 2.65 18.49 -0.42
C THR A 90 1.17 18.21 -0.20
N VAL A 91 0.82 17.06 0.38
CA VAL A 91 -0.58 16.71 0.68
C VAL A 91 -1.01 17.42 1.97
N ASP A 92 -2.08 18.21 1.87
CA ASP A 92 -2.68 18.92 3.00
C ASP A 92 -3.24 17.96 4.08
N MET A 93 -3.51 18.49 5.28
CA MET A 93 -3.98 17.69 6.41
C MET A 93 -5.34 17.01 6.16
N LYS A 94 -6.21 17.60 5.32
CA LYS A 94 -7.53 17.06 4.99
C LYS A 94 -7.41 15.80 4.13
N ASN A 95 -6.46 15.82 3.18
CA ASN A 95 -6.25 14.78 2.18
C ASN A 95 -5.22 13.72 2.62
N ARG A 96 -4.36 14.05 3.59
CA ARG A 96 -3.28 13.18 4.08
C ARG A 96 -3.77 11.80 4.55
N PRO A 97 -4.86 11.67 5.32
CA PRO A 97 -5.46 10.38 5.60
C PRO A 97 -5.73 9.49 4.39
N THR A 98 -6.36 10.06 3.35
CA THR A 98 -6.67 9.34 2.12
C THR A 98 -5.39 8.89 1.43
N ALA A 99 -4.40 9.79 1.33
CA ALA A 99 -3.11 9.48 0.71
C ALA A 99 -2.35 8.35 1.46
N ILE A 100 -2.43 8.31 2.80
CA ILE A 100 -1.81 7.26 3.60
C ILE A 100 -2.51 5.92 3.42
N LEU A 101 -3.83 5.89 3.33
CA LEU A 101 -4.57 4.65 3.04
C LEU A 101 -4.19 4.08 1.67
N ILE A 102 -4.15 4.92 0.63
CA ILE A 102 -3.74 4.49 -0.71
C ILE A 102 -2.28 4.03 -0.73
N LEU A 103 -1.39 4.71 0.02
CA LEU A 103 0.01 4.29 0.16
C LEU A 103 0.10 2.93 0.87
N SER A 104 -0.73 2.70 1.88
CA SER A 104 -0.73 1.44 2.62
C SER A 104 -1.25 0.30 1.75
N GLU A 105 -2.32 0.53 1.00
CA GLU A 105 -2.84 -0.40 -0.01
C GLU A 105 -1.78 -0.70 -1.08
N SER A 106 -1.12 0.30 -1.65
CA SER A 106 -0.12 0.07 -2.69
C SER A 106 1.09 -0.72 -2.18
N ILE A 107 1.49 -0.55 -0.91
CA ILE A 107 2.52 -1.36 -0.26
C ILE A 107 2.02 -2.79 -0.01
N PHE A 108 0.75 -2.94 0.38
CA PHE A 108 0.12 -4.24 0.60
C PHE A 108 0.04 -5.07 -0.68
N GLU A 109 -0.38 -4.48 -1.80
CA GLU A 109 -0.44 -5.13 -3.12
C GLU A 109 0.93 -5.62 -3.62
N GLN A 110 2.02 -5.07 -3.09
CA GLN A 110 3.40 -5.54 -3.33
C GLN A 110 3.85 -6.64 -2.38
N GLY A 111 2.98 -7.15 -1.50
CA GLY A 111 3.28 -8.18 -0.50
C GLY A 111 4.13 -7.69 0.68
N ARG A 112 4.35 -6.37 0.82
CA ARG A 112 5.25 -5.79 1.83
C ARG A 112 4.54 -5.48 3.15
N MET A 113 3.97 -6.50 3.77
CA MET A 113 3.04 -6.40 4.90
C MET A 113 3.54 -5.55 6.09
N THR A 114 4.80 -5.74 6.52
CA THR A 114 5.39 -4.96 7.64
C THR A 114 5.46 -3.46 7.32
N HIS A 115 5.70 -3.10 6.06
CA HIS A 115 5.74 -1.71 5.63
C HIS A 115 4.35 -1.09 5.51
N CYS A 116 3.33 -1.90 5.21
CA CYS A 116 1.93 -1.46 5.19
C CYS A 116 1.47 -1.05 6.59
N LEU A 117 1.71 -1.90 7.61
CA LEU A 117 1.37 -1.57 9.00
C LEU A 117 2.03 -0.26 9.47
N ARG A 118 3.33 -0.10 9.20
CA ARG A 118 4.05 1.14 9.52
C ARG A 118 3.48 2.37 8.80
N ALA A 119 2.97 2.21 7.59
CA ALA A 119 2.33 3.31 6.88
C ALA A 119 0.97 3.68 7.53
N LEU A 120 0.18 2.69 7.95
CA LEU A 120 -1.10 2.87 8.62
C LEU A 120 -0.97 3.59 9.98
N GLU A 121 0.11 3.37 10.73
CA GLU A 121 0.40 4.11 11.97
C GLU A 121 0.43 5.64 11.76
N GLY A 122 0.83 6.09 10.56
CA GLY A 122 0.86 7.51 10.20
C GLY A 122 -0.52 8.13 9.95
N ALA A 123 -1.59 7.33 9.82
CA ALA A 123 -2.91 7.80 9.38
C ALA A 123 -3.70 8.57 10.46
N SER A 124 -3.27 8.56 11.73
CA SER A 124 -4.01 9.11 12.88
C SER A 124 -5.49 8.69 12.85
N MET A 125 -5.73 7.42 13.20
CA MET A 125 -7.04 6.77 13.21
C MET A 125 -8.19 7.56 13.85
N PRO A 126 -8.01 8.33 14.95
CA PRO A 126 -9.12 9.04 15.59
C PRO A 126 -9.80 10.09 14.71
N SER A 127 -9.06 10.72 13.80
CA SER A 127 -9.54 11.80 12.92
C SER A 127 -10.13 11.31 11.58
N LEU A 128 -10.17 10.00 11.35
CA LEU A 128 -10.69 9.40 10.12
C LEU A 128 -12.22 9.34 10.13
N SER A 129 -12.84 9.46 8.95
CA SER A 129 -14.23 9.04 8.77
C SER A 129 -14.36 7.53 9.05
N LEU A 130 -15.57 7.08 9.41
CA LEU A 130 -15.84 5.67 9.67
C LEU A 130 -15.35 4.76 8.53
N GLU A 131 -15.70 5.10 7.30
CA GLU A 131 -15.26 4.40 6.07
C GLU A 131 -13.72 4.22 6.01
N LYS A 132 -12.97 5.28 6.32
CA LYS A 132 -11.49 5.26 6.30
C LYS A 132 -10.91 4.44 7.45
N LYS A 133 -11.51 4.49 8.65
CA LYS A 133 -11.12 3.62 9.77
C LYS A 133 -11.29 2.15 9.38
N MET A 134 -12.37 1.85 8.67
CA MET A 134 -12.65 0.49 8.21
C MET A 134 -11.68 0.02 7.12
N GLU A 135 -11.35 0.87 6.15
CA GLU A 135 -10.34 0.54 5.15
C GLU A 135 -8.98 0.23 5.80
N ALA A 136 -8.56 1.04 6.77
CA ALA A 136 -7.37 0.79 7.58
C ALA A 136 -7.43 -0.53 8.34
N LEU A 137 -8.54 -0.83 9.01
CA LEU A 137 -8.71 -2.08 9.77
C LEU A 137 -8.72 -3.31 8.86
N ARG A 138 -9.38 -3.23 7.70
CA ARG A 138 -9.37 -4.29 6.69
C ARG A 138 -7.93 -4.59 6.25
N LEU A 139 -7.17 -3.55 5.88
CA LEU A 139 -5.76 -3.70 5.49
C LEU A 139 -4.94 -4.28 6.64
N SER A 140 -5.11 -3.77 7.86
CA SER A 140 -4.43 -4.24 9.07
C SER A 140 -4.70 -5.73 9.33
N ALA A 141 -5.96 -6.16 9.28
CA ALA A 141 -6.36 -7.55 9.47
C ALA A 141 -5.84 -8.48 8.37
N GLN A 142 -5.72 -7.98 7.12
CA GLN A 142 -5.13 -8.74 6.01
C GLN A 142 -3.61 -8.87 6.11
N THR A 143 -2.93 -7.84 6.62
CA THR A 143 -1.49 -7.87 6.89
C THR A 143 -1.13 -8.67 8.14
N ALA A 144 -2.07 -8.78 9.08
CA ALA A 144 -1.91 -9.53 10.32
C ALA A 144 -1.94 -11.04 10.03
N ARG A 145 -0.85 -11.57 9.47
CA ARG A 145 -0.34 -12.85 9.95
C ARG A 145 0.15 -12.58 11.36
N VAL A 146 -0.75 -12.67 12.33
CA VAL A 146 -0.48 -12.15 13.67
C VAL A 146 0.76 -12.83 14.23
N SER A 147 1.84 -12.07 14.25
CA SER A 147 3.11 -12.50 14.81
C SER A 147 3.14 -12.20 16.32
N ASP A 148 2.26 -11.31 16.78
CA ASP A 148 2.14 -10.84 18.16
C ASP A 148 0.67 -10.87 18.66
N VAL A 149 0.42 -11.68 19.69
CA VAL A 149 -0.89 -11.84 20.33
C VAL A 149 -1.40 -10.52 20.92
N ALA A 150 -0.52 -9.63 21.40
CA ALA A 150 -0.95 -8.35 21.96
C ALA A 150 -1.56 -7.44 20.89
N GLU A 151 -0.93 -7.37 19.72
CA GLU A 151 -1.40 -6.59 18.58
C GLU A 151 -2.76 -7.11 18.07
N GLY A 152 -2.92 -8.43 17.92
CA GLY A 152 -4.21 -8.99 17.50
C GLY A 152 -5.33 -8.75 18.53
N ARG A 153 -5.04 -8.73 19.84
CA ARG A 153 -6.04 -8.36 20.87
C ARG A 153 -6.46 -6.91 20.74
N ALA A 154 -5.51 -6.01 20.51
CA ALA A 154 -5.80 -4.59 20.34
C ALA A 154 -6.70 -4.37 19.10
N GLN A 155 -6.40 -5.05 17.99
CA GLN A 155 -7.22 -4.99 16.78
C GLN A 155 -8.64 -5.55 16.99
N LEU A 156 -8.78 -6.68 17.68
CA LEU A 156 -10.11 -7.24 18.00
C LEU A 156 -10.94 -6.31 18.87
N ARG A 157 -10.34 -5.66 19.87
CA ARG A 157 -11.05 -4.65 20.69
C ARG A 157 -11.48 -3.43 19.88
N ALA A 158 -10.64 -2.99 18.94
CA ALA A 158 -11.01 -1.89 18.04
C ALA A 158 -12.18 -2.27 17.12
N ILE A 159 -12.21 -3.52 16.63
CA ILE A 159 -13.34 -4.06 15.86
C ILE A 159 -14.61 -4.13 16.71
N GLU A 160 -14.52 -4.65 17.94
CA GLU A 160 -15.64 -4.74 18.89
C GLU A 160 -16.23 -3.36 19.18
N SER A 161 -15.39 -2.37 19.51
CA SER A 161 -15.82 -0.99 19.75
C SER A 161 -16.53 -0.36 18.54
N LEU A 162 -16.11 -0.69 17.31
CA LEU A 162 -16.79 -0.19 16.11
C LEU A 162 -18.10 -0.91 15.84
N LEU A 163 -18.20 -2.21 16.14
CA LEU A 163 -19.46 -2.95 16.02
C LEU A 163 -20.52 -2.50 17.04
N GLU A 164 -20.09 -1.94 18.18
CA GLU A 164 -20.97 -1.34 19.19
C GLU A 164 -21.49 0.05 18.78
N GLU A 165 -20.77 0.77 17.91
CA GLU A 165 -21.31 1.96 17.24
C GLU A 165 -22.36 1.50 16.22
N ASP A 166 -23.49 2.21 16.09
CA ASP A 166 -24.62 1.88 15.18
C ASP A 166 -24.17 1.77 13.72
N THR A 167 -23.64 0.61 13.37
CA THR A 167 -22.85 0.36 12.17
C THR A 167 -23.73 -0.33 11.14
N GLU A 168 -23.67 0.15 9.91
CA GLU A 168 -24.46 -0.43 8.82
C GLU A 168 -24.17 -1.94 8.64
N PRO A 169 -25.17 -2.76 8.28
CA PRO A 169 -25.01 -4.23 8.22
C PRO A 169 -23.88 -4.73 7.30
N GLU A 170 -23.67 -4.05 6.17
CA GLU A 170 -22.58 -4.35 5.23
C GLU A 170 -21.20 -4.12 5.88
N LEU A 171 -21.12 -3.05 6.67
CA LEU A 171 -19.93 -2.65 7.40
C LEU A 171 -19.62 -3.60 8.56
N ALA A 172 -20.64 -4.02 9.30
CA ALA A 172 -20.51 -5.02 10.37
C ALA A 172 -19.98 -6.36 9.81
N THR A 173 -20.45 -6.78 8.63
CA THR A 173 -19.99 -8.01 7.97
C THR A 173 -18.48 -7.98 7.66
N LEU A 174 -17.97 -6.84 7.19
CA LEU A 174 -16.54 -6.67 6.91
C LEU A 174 -15.69 -6.70 8.19
N LEU A 175 -16.16 -6.07 9.25
CA LEU A 175 -15.52 -6.05 10.57
C LEU A 175 -15.44 -7.46 11.18
N ILE A 176 -16.53 -8.22 11.13
CA ILE A 176 -16.58 -9.61 11.60
C ILE A 176 -15.57 -10.48 10.84
N ARG A 177 -15.56 -10.43 9.50
CA ARG A 177 -14.61 -11.18 8.67
C ARG A 177 -13.15 -10.81 8.96
N SER A 178 -12.90 -9.55 9.29
CA SER A 178 -11.57 -9.08 9.69
C SER A 178 -11.17 -9.69 11.04
N GLY A 179 -12.10 -9.73 12.01
CA GLY A 179 -11.90 -10.41 13.29
C GLY A 179 -11.65 -11.92 13.15
N GLU A 180 -12.41 -12.61 12.30
CA GLU A 180 -12.22 -14.04 12.01
C GLU A 180 -10.84 -14.35 11.42
N ARG A 181 -10.31 -13.48 10.55
CA ARG A 181 -8.95 -13.65 10.01
C ARG A 181 -7.88 -13.51 11.08
N ILE A 182 -8.03 -12.51 11.97
CA ILE A 182 -7.12 -12.31 13.09
C ILE A 182 -7.11 -13.55 13.97
N THR A 183 -8.27 -14.08 14.36
CA THR A 183 -8.37 -15.27 15.23
C THR A 183 -7.89 -16.56 14.55
N THR A 184 -8.18 -16.74 13.25
CA THR A 184 -7.71 -17.91 12.49
C THR A 184 -6.19 -17.93 12.36
N SER A 185 -5.57 -16.78 12.11
CA SER A 185 -4.11 -16.64 12.03
C SER A 185 -3.41 -17.04 13.35
N TRP A 186 -4.05 -16.83 14.50
CA TRP A 186 -3.53 -17.24 15.80
C TRP A 186 -3.51 -18.75 15.99
N GLN A 187 -4.58 -19.42 15.56
CA GLN A 187 -4.69 -20.87 15.69
C GLN A 187 -3.62 -21.59 14.87
N THR A 188 -3.22 -21.01 13.73
CA THR A 188 -2.17 -21.57 12.88
C THR A 188 -0.76 -21.42 13.49
N VAL A 189 -0.49 -20.35 14.24
CA VAL A 189 0.80 -20.13 14.92
C VAL A 189 0.95 -21.00 16.18
N ARG A 190 -0.15 -21.35 16.84
CA ARG A 190 -0.15 -22.20 18.06
C ARG A 190 -0.15 -23.70 17.80
N ALA A 191 -0.41 -24.16 16.57
CA ALA A 191 -0.29 -25.57 16.26
C ALA A 191 1.20 -25.97 16.30
N PRO A 192 1.65 -26.83 17.24
CA PRO A 192 3.01 -27.31 17.20
C PRO A 192 3.21 -28.01 15.85
N VAL A 193 4.22 -27.60 15.10
CA VAL A 193 4.72 -28.41 13.98
C VAL A 193 5.13 -29.73 14.61
N ALA A 194 4.27 -30.73 14.50
CA ALA A 194 4.58 -32.09 14.88
C ALA A 194 5.67 -32.56 13.92
N TYR A 195 6.93 -32.26 14.25
CA TYR A 195 8.05 -32.95 13.67
C TYR A 195 7.88 -34.41 14.05
N SER A 196 7.31 -35.17 13.12
CA SER A 196 7.37 -36.62 13.12
C SER A 196 8.86 -36.98 13.09
N THR A 197 9.43 -37.21 14.27
CA THR A 197 10.71 -37.89 14.41
C THR A 197 10.50 -39.31 13.92
N ARG A 198 10.59 -39.52 12.61
CA ARG A 198 10.83 -40.86 12.07
C ARG A 198 12.18 -41.29 12.61
N SER A 199 12.12 -42.10 13.66
CA SER A 199 13.27 -42.82 14.21
C SER A 199 13.94 -43.56 13.04
N PRO A 200 15.26 -43.38 12.81
CA PRO A 200 15.96 -44.18 11.82
C PRO A 200 15.94 -45.63 12.31
N ALA A 201 15.17 -46.47 11.63
CA ALA A 201 15.17 -47.91 11.86
C ALA A 201 16.61 -48.42 11.72
N SER A 202 17.09 -48.97 12.82
CA SER A 202 18.35 -49.68 12.96
C SER A 202 18.47 -50.80 11.93
N HIS A 203 19.27 -50.58 10.88
CA HIS A 203 19.87 -51.66 10.11
C HIS A 203 21.04 -52.25 10.92
N ALA A 204 20.72 -53.14 11.84
CA ALA A 204 21.68 -54.07 12.41
C ALA A 204 21.96 -55.16 11.37
N GLY A 205 23.23 -55.27 10.98
CA GLY A 205 23.72 -56.19 9.97
C GLY A 205 23.58 -57.66 10.38
N LEU A 206 23.15 -58.47 9.42
CA LEU A 206 23.38 -59.91 9.42
C LEU A 206 24.79 -60.16 8.89
N LEU A 207 25.69 -60.46 9.81
CA LEU A 207 27.03 -60.96 9.52
C LEU A 207 26.97 -62.36 8.93
N ASN A 208 27.70 -62.53 7.83
CA ASN A 208 28.14 -63.80 7.26
C ASN A 208 28.78 -64.69 8.33
N SER A 209 28.37 -65.95 8.37
CA SER A 209 29.17 -67.05 8.92
C SER A 209 29.45 -68.06 7.81
N THR A 210 30.70 -68.11 7.37
CA THR A 210 31.28 -69.13 6.51
C THR A 210 31.81 -70.32 7.34
N SER A 211 31.59 -71.51 6.79
CA SER A 211 32.45 -72.72 6.85
C SER A 211 32.47 -73.59 8.11
N ARG A 212 31.91 -74.81 7.99
CA ARG A 212 32.66 -76.06 7.76
C ARG A 212 31.77 -77.12 7.11
#